data_AF-A0A1H3JR40-F1
#
_entry.id   AF-A0A1H3JR40-F1
#
_cell.length_a   1.000
_cell.length_b   1.000
_cell.length_c   1.000
_cell.angle_alpha   90.00
_cell.angle_beta   90.00
_cell.angle_gamma   90.00
#
_symmetry.space_group_name_H-M   'P 1'
#
loop_
_entity.id
_entity.type
_entity.pdbx_description
1 polymer ?
#
loop_
_entity_poly.entity_id
_entity_poly.type
_entity_poly.pdbx_seq_one_letter_code
_entity_poly.pdbx_strand_id
1 'polypeptide(L)'
;MNTAVFPSFLRPMRADETSKVDTLLRIAFEGPSEAELVIKLREAGEMAGEMVLPLGDELIGYYALSRMVLPKEWLCLAPVAIRPDWQRKNHGKRMIGQLVAWAEGSGQPVVVLGQPYFYECAGFSRERAAQLVTPYPNAYTMLAGGEGIPEAKLIYPKAFEGV
;
A
#
# COMPACT_ATOMS: atom_id res chain seq x y z
N MET A 1 12.46 -32.92 -12.41
CA MET A 1 11.60 -31.97 -13.14
C MET A 1 11.55 -30.69 -12.33
N ASN A 2 12.00 -29.57 -12.89
CA ASN A 2 11.98 -28.28 -12.21
C ASN A 2 10.61 -27.64 -12.49
N THR A 3 9.62 -27.88 -11.64
CA THR A 3 8.29 -27.29 -11.80
C THR A 3 8.43 -25.80 -11.54
N ALA A 4 8.18 -24.97 -12.55
CA ALA A 4 8.23 -23.53 -12.38
C ALA A 4 7.27 -23.10 -11.25
N VAL A 5 7.82 -22.50 -10.19
CA VAL A 5 7.02 -22.02 -9.07
C VAL A 5 6.53 -20.62 -9.43
N PHE A 6 5.22 -20.45 -9.51
CA PHE A 6 4.59 -19.15 -9.77
C PHE A 6 3.84 -18.68 -8.53
N PRO A 7 3.82 -17.36 -8.28
CA PRO A 7 2.97 -16.80 -7.25
C PRO A 7 1.50 -17.10 -7.54
N SER A 8 0.72 -17.27 -6.48
CA SER A 8 -0.74 -17.41 -6.56
C SER A 8 -1.41 -16.06 -6.85
N PHE A 9 -2.73 -16.00 -6.75
CA PHE A 9 -3.50 -14.77 -6.90
C PHE A 9 -3.35 -13.85 -5.69
N LEU A 10 -3.40 -12.54 -5.95
CA LEU A 10 -3.55 -11.53 -4.92
C LEU A 10 -4.88 -11.76 -4.19
N ARG A 11 -4.86 -11.72 -2.86
CA ARG A 11 -6.05 -11.96 -2.03
C ARG A 11 -5.95 -11.22 -0.71
N PRO A 12 -7.07 -11.10 0.03
CA PRO A 12 -7.02 -10.65 1.42
C PRO A 12 -6.06 -11.50 2.27
N MET A 13 -5.36 -10.83 3.17
CA MET A 13 -4.56 -11.47 4.23
C MET A 13 -5.48 -12.26 5.16
N ARG A 14 -5.03 -13.43 5.62
CA ARG A 14 -5.69 -14.18 6.68
C ARG A 14 -5.12 -13.80 8.05
N ALA A 15 -5.94 -13.92 9.10
CA ALA A 15 -5.56 -13.52 10.45
C ALA A 15 -4.34 -14.31 10.99
N ASP A 16 -4.15 -15.55 10.56
CA ASP A 16 -3.02 -16.40 10.93
C ASP A 16 -1.71 -16.09 10.15
N GLU A 17 -1.74 -15.13 9.21
CA GLU A 17 -0.59 -14.77 8.37
C GLU A 17 0.20 -13.56 8.89
N THR A 18 -0.16 -13.01 10.06
CA THR A 18 0.49 -11.83 10.65
C THR A 18 2.01 -11.97 10.76
N SER A 19 2.51 -13.14 11.19
CA SER A 19 3.96 -13.39 11.32
C SER A 19 4.69 -13.47 9.97
N LYS A 20 4.01 -13.97 8.92
CA LYS A 20 4.55 -14.02 7.56
C LYS A 20 4.64 -12.62 6.95
N VAL A 21 3.65 -11.76 7.22
CA VAL A 21 3.69 -10.35 6.83
C VAL A 21 4.81 -9.60 7.55
N ASP A 22 4.95 -9.78 8.87
CA ASP A 22 6.06 -9.18 9.64
C ASP A 22 7.42 -9.58 9.05
N THR A 23 7.62 -10.88 8.79
CA THR A 23 8.84 -11.40 8.16
C THR A 23 9.10 -10.77 6.78
N LEU A 24 8.07 -10.72 5.92
CA LEU A 24 8.18 -10.12 4.59
C LEU A 24 8.57 -8.63 4.66
N LEU A 25 7.94 -7.86 5.55
CA LEU A 25 8.21 -6.43 5.70
C LEU A 25 9.66 -6.18 6.14
N ARG A 26 10.14 -6.93 7.14
CA ARG A 26 11.51 -6.82 7.62
C ARG A 26 12.56 -7.11 6.54
N ILE A 27 12.28 -8.09 5.68
CA ILE A 27 13.15 -8.44 4.56
C ILE A 27 13.08 -7.39 3.45
N ALA A 28 11.87 -6.89 3.12
CA ALA A 28 11.68 -5.98 1.99
C ALA A 28 12.19 -4.55 2.25
N PHE A 29 12.18 -4.11 3.51
CA PHE A 29 12.59 -2.75 3.92
C PHE A 29 13.92 -2.71 4.69
N GLU A 30 14.58 -3.86 4.87
CA GLU A 30 15.85 -3.96 5.61
C GLU A 30 15.78 -3.39 7.05
N GLY A 31 14.62 -3.50 7.70
CA GLY A 31 14.39 -2.90 9.01
C GLY A 31 13.01 -3.21 9.60
N PRO A 32 12.78 -2.86 10.88
CA PRO A 32 11.54 -3.20 11.58
C PRO A 32 10.41 -2.18 11.35
N SER A 33 10.72 -0.97 10.86
CA SER A 33 9.83 0.19 10.89
C SER A 33 8.46 -0.06 10.27
N GLU A 34 8.41 -0.67 9.09
CA GLU A 34 7.17 -0.95 8.37
C GLU A 34 6.35 -2.07 9.02
N ALA A 35 7.02 -3.06 9.60
CA ALA A 35 6.36 -4.11 10.37
C ALA A 35 5.74 -3.54 11.64
N GLU A 36 6.47 -2.67 12.36
CA GLU A 36 5.98 -1.96 13.54
C GLU A 36 4.83 -1.00 13.22
N LEU A 37 4.90 -0.28 12.09
CA LEU A 37 3.80 0.55 11.59
C LEU A 37 2.52 -0.27 11.40
N VAL A 38 2.62 -1.42 10.72
CA VAL A 38 1.48 -2.30 10.49
C VAL A 38 0.91 -2.85 11.79
N ILE A 39 1.75 -3.21 12.76
CA ILE A 39 1.32 -3.63 14.10
C ILE A 39 0.52 -2.51 14.78
N LYS A 40 1.07 -1.29 14.84
CA LYS A 40 0.41 -0.12 15.45
C LYS A 40 -0.95 0.18 14.81
N LEU A 41 -1.04 0.11 13.47
CA LEU A 41 -2.29 0.33 12.74
C LEU A 41 -3.36 -0.72 13.04
N ARG A 42 -2.96 -2.00 13.18
CA ARG A 42 -3.87 -3.08 13.56
C ARG A 42 -4.35 -2.91 15.01
N GLU A 43 -3.44 -2.64 15.94
CA GLU A 43 -3.75 -2.44 17.36
C GLU A 43 -4.68 -1.23 17.60
N ALA A 44 -4.50 -0.16 16.81
CA ALA A 44 -5.36 1.02 16.87
C ALA A 44 -6.71 0.84 16.16
N GLY A 45 -6.94 -0.27 15.44
CA GLY A 45 -8.15 -0.49 14.66
C GLY A 45 -8.27 0.42 13.43
N GLU A 46 -7.15 0.97 12.96
CA GLU A 46 -7.09 1.94 11.84
C GLU A 46 -6.90 1.24 10.48
N MET A 47 -6.66 -0.08 10.49
CA MET A 47 -6.53 -0.91 9.29
C MET A 47 -7.87 -1.06 8.56
N ALA A 48 -7.91 -0.68 7.29
CA ALA A 48 -9.07 -0.85 6.41
C ALA A 48 -9.02 -2.17 5.62
N GLY A 49 -7.83 -2.62 5.24
CA GLY A 49 -7.66 -3.87 4.51
C GLY A 49 -6.20 -4.20 4.25
N GLU A 50 -5.92 -5.49 4.10
CA GLU A 50 -4.58 -6.01 3.90
C GLU A 50 -4.61 -7.08 2.83
N MET A 51 -3.69 -7.00 1.87
CA MET A 51 -3.67 -7.88 0.70
C MET A 51 -2.29 -8.50 0.55
N VAL A 52 -2.26 -9.80 0.21
CA VAL A 52 -1.04 -10.59 0.12
C VAL A 52 -0.93 -11.29 -1.22
N LEU A 53 0.30 -11.47 -1.69
CA LEU A 53 0.67 -12.29 -2.85
C LEU A 53 1.43 -13.54 -2.39
N PRO A 54 0.76 -14.70 -2.33
CA PRO A 54 1.36 -15.94 -1.83
C PRO A 54 2.27 -16.62 -2.86
N LEU A 55 3.24 -17.39 -2.36
CA LEU A 55 4.06 -18.32 -3.13
C LEU A 55 4.24 -19.60 -2.30
N GLY A 56 3.42 -20.62 -2.57
CA GLY A 56 3.31 -21.78 -1.69
C GLY A 56 2.85 -21.34 -0.30
N ASP A 57 3.60 -21.72 0.74
CA ASP A 57 3.31 -21.36 2.13
C ASP A 57 3.91 -20.00 2.55
N GLU A 58 4.67 -19.35 1.68
CA GLU A 58 5.31 -18.06 1.93
C GLU A 58 4.51 -16.90 1.32
N LEU A 59 4.82 -15.68 1.78
CA LEU A 59 4.33 -14.44 1.16
C LEU A 59 5.49 -13.74 0.43
N ILE A 60 5.23 -13.30 -0.79
CA ILE A 60 6.21 -12.54 -1.59
C ILE A 60 5.77 -11.11 -1.88
N GLY A 61 4.53 -10.77 -1.58
CA GLY A 61 4.01 -9.43 -1.75
C GLY A 61 2.96 -9.11 -0.71
N TYR A 62 2.90 -7.83 -0.34
CA TYR A 62 1.95 -7.32 0.63
C TYR A 62 1.62 -5.85 0.33
N TYR A 63 0.39 -5.43 0.58
CA TYR A 63 0.10 -4.02 0.83
C TYR A 63 -0.97 -3.86 1.90
N ALA A 64 -0.91 -2.73 2.60
CA ALA A 64 -1.91 -2.34 3.58
C ALA A 64 -2.66 -1.07 3.13
N LEU A 65 -3.93 -1.00 3.50
CA LEU A 65 -4.78 0.17 3.42
C LEU A 65 -5.22 0.54 4.82
N SER A 66 -4.94 1.77 5.25
CA SER A 66 -5.44 2.33 6.51
C SER A 66 -6.41 3.48 6.25
N ARG A 67 -7.32 3.73 7.20
CA ARG A 67 -8.26 4.85 7.11
C ARG A 67 -7.52 6.15 7.42
N MET A 68 -7.70 7.17 6.59
CA MET A 68 -7.25 8.51 6.92
C MET A 68 -8.02 9.06 8.12
N VAL A 69 -7.37 9.87 8.95
CA VAL A 69 -8.05 10.65 9.99
C VAL A 69 -8.82 11.80 9.33
N LEU A 70 -8.23 12.44 8.32
CA LEU A 70 -8.91 13.35 7.40
C LEU A 70 -8.35 13.19 5.98
N PRO A 71 -9.22 13.19 4.95
CA PRO A 71 -10.67 12.96 5.04
C PRO A 71 -10.97 11.52 5.51
N LYS A 72 -11.95 11.33 6.41
CA LYS A 72 -12.21 10.01 7.04
C LYS A 72 -12.55 8.88 6.07
N GLU A 73 -13.17 9.24 4.95
CA GLU A 73 -13.58 8.28 3.92
C GLU A 73 -12.41 7.86 3.02
N TRP A 74 -11.24 8.50 3.13
CA TRP A 74 -10.10 8.21 2.26
C TRP A 74 -9.21 7.12 2.86
N LEU A 75 -8.48 6.44 1.99
CA LEU A 75 -7.52 5.42 2.40
C LEU A 75 -6.09 5.88 2.16
N CYS A 76 -5.17 5.42 3.01
CA CYS A 76 -3.74 5.51 2.81
C CYS A 76 -3.19 4.14 2.41
N LEU A 77 -2.46 4.08 1.30
CA LEU A 77 -1.69 2.92 0.87
C LEU A 77 -0.29 2.96 1.49
N ALA A 78 -0.07 2.16 2.54
CA ALA A 78 1.26 1.94 3.11
C ALA A 78 1.25 0.79 4.14
N PRO A 79 2.31 -0.05 4.18
CA PRO A 79 3.40 -0.14 3.20
C PRO A 79 2.98 -0.92 1.94
N VAL A 80 3.85 -0.92 0.92
CA VAL A 80 3.78 -1.81 -0.25
C VAL A 80 5.10 -2.58 -0.33
N ALA A 81 5.04 -3.91 -0.27
CA ALA A 81 6.22 -4.75 -0.20
C ALA A 81 6.21 -5.82 -1.30
N ILE A 82 7.37 -6.04 -1.90
CA ILE A 82 7.67 -7.24 -2.68
C ILE A 82 9.01 -7.78 -2.17
N ARG A 83 9.07 -9.08 -1.90
CA ARG A 83 10.29 -9.75 -1.43
C ARG A 83 11.44 -9.50 -2.42
N PRO A 84 12.67 -9.14 -1.97
CA PRO A 84 13.75 -8.68 -2.86
C PRO A 84 14.07 -9.60 -4.05
N ASP A 85 14.07 -10.91 -3.85
CA ASP A 85 14.28 -11.94 -4.89
C ASP A 85 13.15 -12.02 -5.93
N TRP A 86 11.99 -11.42 -5.64
CA TRP A 86 10.82 -11.33 -6.53
C TRP A 86 10.59 -9.91 -7.09
N GLN A 87 11.45 -8.95 -6.77
CA GLN A 87 11.36 -7.60 -7.33
C GLN A 87 11.76 -7.57 -8.82
N ARG A 88 11.44 -6.47 -9.50
CA ARG A 88 11.71 -6.24 -10.95
C ARG A 88 11.09 -7.30 -11.89
N LYS A 89 10.08 -8.04 -11.41
CA LYS A 89 9.26 -9.01 -12.16
C LYS A 89 7.82 -8.55 -12.39
N ASN A 90 7.56 -7.24 -12.29
CA ASN A 90 6.23 -6.60 -12.43
C ASN A 90 5.16 -6.97 -11.38
N HIS A 91 5.47 -7.75 -10.33
CA HIS A 91 4.49 -8.10 -9.29
C HIS A 91 3.93 -6.88 -8.57
N GLY A 92 4.79 -5.95 -8.13
CA GLY A 92 4.35 -4.70 -7.47
C GLY A 92 3.44 -3.86 -8.37
N LYS A 93 3.84 -3.63 -9.63
CA LYS A 93 3.02 -2.91 -10.61
C LYS A 93 1.64 -3.57 -10.81
N ARG A 94 1.59 -4.90 -10.92
CA ARG A 94 0.33 -5.65 -11.09
C ARG A 94 -0.55 -5.59 -9.85
N MET A 95 0.03 -5.66 -8.65
CA MET A 95 -0.72 -5.54 -7.39
C MET A 95 -1.33 -4.15 -7.24
N ILE A 96 -0.54 -3.11 -7.46
CA ILE A 96 -1.00 -1.74 -7.31
C ILE A 96 -1.96 -1.34 -8.43
N GLY A 97 -1.75 -1.80 -9.67
CA GLY A 97 -2.71 -1.58 -10.74
C GLY A 97 -4.09 -2.19 -10.48
N GLN A 98 -4.17 -3.35 -9.80
CA GLN A 98 -5.46 -3.92 -9.37
C GLN A 98 -6.14 -3.06 -8.30
N LEU A 99 -5.37 -2.52 -7.36
CA LEU A 99 -5.89 -1.59 -6.34
C LEU A 99 -6.41 -0.31 -7.00
N VAL A 100 -5.67 0.28 -7.94
CA VAL A 100 -6.08 1.49 -8.65
C VAL A 100 -7.35 1.26 -9.45
N ALA A 101 -7.45 0.16 -10.20
CA ALA A 101 -8.66 -0.17 -10.95
C ALA A 101 -9.90 -0.29 -10.04
N TRP A 102 -9.73 -0.89 -8.85
CA TRP A 102 -10.79 -0.92 -7.84
C TRP A 102 -11.13 0.48 -7.29
N ALA A 103 -10.12 1.29 -6.97
CA ALA A 103 -10.29 2.64 -6.45
C ALA A 103 -11.02 3.56 -7.45
N GLU A 104 -10.69 3.47 -8.73
CA GLU A 104 -11.36 4.19 -9.82
C GLU A 104 -12.79 3.70 -10.03
N GLY A 105 -12.99 2.38 -10.13
CA GLY A 105 -14.32 1.80 -10.36
C GLY A 105 -15.31 2.01 -9.20
N SER A 106 -14.81 2.14 -7.97
CA SER A 106 -15.63 2.40 -6.77
C SER A 106 -15.73 3.88 -6.39
N GLY A 107 -14.92 4.74 -7.01
CA GLY A 107 -14.78 6.14 -6.60
C GLY A 107 -14.05 6.35 -5.27
N GLN A 108 -13.45 5.31 -4.69
CA GLN A 108 -12.73 5.36 -3.42
C GLN A 108 -11.39 6.11 -3.55
N PRO A 109 -11.18 7.26 -2.89
CA PRO A 109 -9.90 7.94 -2.95
C PRO A 109 -8.85 7.19 -2.13
N VAL A 110 -7.69 6.94 -2.74
CA VAL A 110 -6.53 6.29 -2.12
C VAL A 110 -5.30 7.15 -2.32
N VAL A 111 -4.68 7.57 -1.21
CA VAL A 111 -3.44 8.34 -1.21
C VAL A 111 -2.25 7.42 -1.00
N VAL A 112 -1.16 7.70 -1.69
CA VAL A 112 0.14 7.07 -1.44
C VAL A 112 1.25 8.11 -1.34
N LEU A 113 2.25 7.82 -0.49
CA LEU A 113 3.51 8.53 -0.43
C LEU A 113 4.61 7.60 -0.98
N GLY A 114 5.35 8.02 -2.01
CA GLY A 114 6.50 7.27 -2.49
C GLY A 114 7.02 7.68 -3.86
N GLN A 115 7.85 6.82 -4.47
CA GLN A 115 8.57 7.14 -5.71
C GLN A 115 7.61 7.34 -6.90
N PRO A 116 7.51 8.56 -7.48
CA PRO A 116 6.46 8.89 -8.44
C PRO A 116 6.42 7.98 -9.65
N TYR A 117 7.59 7.71 -10.26
CA TYR A 117 7.66 6.88 -11.46
C TYR A 117 6.99 5.50 -11.29
N PHE A 118 7.16 4.86 -10.13
CA PHE A 118 6.56 3.56 -9.86
C PHE A 118 5.03 3.64 -9.76
N TYR A 119 4.52 4.58 -8.96
CA TYR A 119 3.09 4.69 -8.68
C TYR A 119 2.31 5.30 -9.86
N GLU A 120 2.89 6.26 -10.58
CA GLU A 120 2.31 6.81 -11.82
C GLU A 120 2.19 5.73 -12.90
N CYS A 121 3.20 4.86 -13.05
CA CYS A 121 3.11 3.69 -13.93
C CYS A 121 2.01 2.70 -13.52
N ALA A 122 1.55 2.73 -12.27
CA ALA A 122 0.46 1.89 -11.76
C ALA A 122 -0.91 2.59 -11.78
N GLY A 123 -0.96 3.88 -12.16
CA GLY A 123 -2.20 4.66 -12.33
C GLY A 123 -2.49 5.69 -11.23
N PHE A 124 -1.57 5.92 -10.29
CA PHE A 124 -1.67 7.06 -9.37
C PHE A 124 -1.33 8.38 -10.09
N SER A 125 -1.85 9.51 -9.60
CA SER A 125 -1.61 10.83 -10.19
C SER A 125 -1.08 11.84 -9.17
N ARG A 126 0.05 12.48 -9.49
CA ARG A 126 0.54 13.67 -8.76
C ARG A 126 -0.28 14.91 -9.08
N GLU A 127 -0.75 15.05 -10.31
CA GLU A 127 -1.60 16.18 -10.72
C GLU A 127 -2.88 16.24 -9.89
N ARG A 128 -3.53 15.09 -9.68
CA ARG A 128 -4.73 15.01 -8.83
C ARG A 128 -4.44 15.27 -7.36
N ALA A 129 -3.22 15.01 -6.91
CA ALA A 129 -2.78 15.31 -5.55
C ALA A 129 -2.27 16.75 -5.36
N ALA A 130 -2.23 17.58 -6.42
CA ALA A 130 -1.53 18.87 -6.42
C ALA A 130 -2.09 19.89 -5.41
N GLN A 131 -3.37 19.78 -5.05
CA GLN A 131 -4.05 20.68 -4.11
C GLN A 131 -4.22 20.07 -2.71
N LEU A 132 -3.58 18.93 -2.44
CA LEU A 132 -3.61 18.30 -1.13
C LEU A 132 -2.63 19.00 -0.18
N VAL A 133 -3.09 19.25 1.04
CA VAL A 133 -2.25 19.73 2.14
C VAL A 133 -1.84 18.53 2.98
N THR A 134 -0.57 18.12 2.91
CA THR A 134 -0.03 16.94 3.60
C THR A 134 1.14 17.30 4.51
N PRO A 135 1.37 16.57 5.63
CA PRO A 135 2.57 16.72 6.45
C PRO A 135 3.85 16.20 5.77
N TYR A 136 3.73 15.48 4.65
CA TYR A 136 4.85 14.91 3.89
C TYR A 136 5.17 15.76 2.64
N PRO A 137 6.32 15.56 1.98
CA PRO A 137 6.62 16.34 0.79
C PRO A 137 5.64 16.04 -0.35
N ASN A 138 4.94 17.08 -0.83
CA ASN A 138 3.94 17.00 -1.91
C ASN A 138 4.47 16.29 -3.17
N ALA A 139 5.75 16.44 -3.48
CA ALA A 139 6.37 15.83 -4.67
C ALA A 139 6.29 14.29 -4.72
N TYR A 140 6.11 13.64 -3.57
CA TYR A 140 5.97 12.19 -3.44
C TYR A 140 4.54 11.75 -3.10
N THR A 141 3.60 12.69 -2.97
CA THR A 141 2.20 12.41 -2.64
C THR A 141 1.38 12.28 -3.91
N MET A 142 0.62 11.20 -4.03
CA MET A 142 -0.20 10.90 -5.21
C MET A 142 -1.57 10.35 -4.81
N LEU A 143 -2.53 10.49 -5.73
CA LEU A 143 -3.91 10.09 -5.53
C LEU A 143 -4.40 9.15 -6.66
N ALA A 144 -5.15 8.12 -6.29
CA ALA A 144 -5.97 7.30 -7.19
C ALA A 144 -7.44 7.29 -6.72
N GLY A 145 -8.37 6.99 -7.63
CA GLY A 145 -9.81 6.97 -7.34
C GLY A 145 -10.41 8.34 -7.01
N GLY A 146 -11.72 8.41 -6.77
CA GLY A 146 -12.46 9.68 -6.64
C GLY A 146 -12.50 10.51 -7.93
N GLU A 147 -13.00 11.75 -7.84
CA GLU A 147 -13.20 12.63 -9.00
C GLU A 147 -12.32 13.89 -8.94
N GLY A 148 -12.03 14.46 -10.11
CA GLY A 148 -11.37 15.77 -10.25
C GLY A 148 -9.99 15.89 -9.56
N ILE A 149 -9.63 17.14 -9.26
CA ILE A 149 -8.46 17.53 -8.46
C ILE A 149 -9.00 18.06 -7.13
N PRO A 150 -9.07 17.23 -6.08
CA PRO A 150 -9.67 17.64 -4.82
C PRO A 150 -8.76 18.57 -4.00
N GLU A 151 -9.37 19.56 -3.37
CA GLU A 151 -8.76 20.35 -2.30
C GLU A 151 -9.06 19.67 -0.95
N ALA A 152 -8.04 19.11 -0.29
CA ALA A 152 -8.22 18.46 1.00
C ALA A 152 -6.96 18.52 1.86
N LYS A 153 -7.16 18.60 3.18
CA LYS A 153 -6.10 18.39 4.16
C LYS A 153 -6.02 16.92 4.52
N LEU A 154 -4.83 16.35 4.42
CA LEU A 154 -4.53 14.98 4.81
C LEU A 154 -4.07 14.95 6.26
N ILE A 155 -4.74 14.13 7.06
CA ILE A 155 -4.28 13.75 8.39
C ILE A 155 -4.23 12.22 8.42
N TYR A 156 -3.05 11.69 8.65
CA TYR A 156 -2.78 10.26 8.71
C TYR A 156 -3.05 9.74 10.12
N PRO A 157 -3.28 8.43 10.26
CA PRO A 157 -3.24 7.75 11.56
C PRO A 157 -1.99 8.11 12.37
N LYS A 158 -2.11 8.14 13.70
CA LYS A 158 -0.99 8.48 14.59
C LYS A 158 0.21 7.54 14.40
N ALA A 159 -0.04 6.30 13.99
CA ALA A 159 0.99 5.31 13.70
C ALA A 159 2.03 5.78 12.66
N PHE A 160 1.70 6.74 11.80
CA PHE A 160 2.59 7.33 10.79
C PHE A 160 3.48 8.47 11.32
N GLU A 161 3.31 8.92 12.56
CA GLU A 161 4.19 9.92 13.17
C GLU A 161 5.62 9.37 13.32
N GLY A 162 6.60 10.08 12.77
CA GLY A 162 8.02 9.70 12.84
C GLY A 162 8.46 8.60 11.86
N VAL A 163 7.60 8.26 10.89
CA VAL A 163 7.92 7.41 9.73
C VAL A 163 8.51 8.26 8.60
#